data_AF-A0A6G6X5F2-F1
#
_entry.id   AF-A0A6G6X5F2-F1
#
_cell.length_a   1.000
_cell.length_b   1.000
_cell.length_c   1.000
_cell.angle_alpha   90.00
_cell.angle_beta   90.00
_cell.angle_gamma   90.00
#
_symmetry.space_group_name_H-M   'P 1'
#
loop_
_entity.id
_entity.type
_entity.pdbx_description
1 polymer ?
#
loop_
_entity_poly.entity_id
_entity_poly.type
_entity_poly.pdbx_seq_one_letter_code
_entity_poly.pdbx_strand_id
1 'polypeptide(L)' 'MGGISRSTLWRLRRAKDFPEPIKLSPGRNAWFRSEYKAWLISRAQNRTA' A
#
# COMPACT_ATOMS: atom_id res chain seq x y z
N MET A 1 5.63 -14.11 -6.90
CA MET A 1 6.25 -12.81 -7.24
C MET A 1 5.63 -11.69 -6.39
N GLY A 2 6.28 -11.36 -5.27
CA GLY A 2 6.31 -10.02 -4.66
C GLY A 2 5.03 -9.28 -4.26
N GLY A 3 3.90 -9.95 -4.02
CA GLY A 3 2.66 -9.28 -3.58
C GLY A 3 2.46 -9.39 -2.07
N ILE A 4 2.13 -8.29 -1.41
CA ILE A 4 1.67 -8.29 -0.01
C ILE A 4 0.36 -9.09 0.08
N SER A 5 0.25 -10.01 1.04
CA SER A 5 -1.00 -10.76 1.25
C SER A 5 -2.16 -9.83 1.60
N ARG A 6 -3.40 -10.18 1.20
CA ARG A 6 -4.61 -9.38 1.47
C ARG A 6 -4.76 -9.04 2.96
N SER A 7 -4.42 -9.98 3.85
CA SER A 7 -4.49 -9.79 5.30
C SER A 7 -3.49 -8.73 5.80
N THR A 8 -2.27 -8.73 5.23
CA THR A 8 -1.24 -7.74 5.52
C THR A 8 -1.64 -6.37 5.00
N LEU A 9 -2.19 -6.31 3.78
CA LEU A 9 -2.71 -5.06 3.20
C LEU A 9 -3.82 -4.46 4.08
N TRP A 10 -4.71 -5.29 4.62
CA TRP A 10 -5.77 -4.84 5.51
C TRP A 10 -5.22 -4.28 6.83
N ARG A 11 -4.21 -4.95 7.42
CA ARG A 11 -3.51 -4.46 8.61
C ARG A 11 -2.80 -3.13 8.36
N LEU A 12 -2.07 -3.00 7.27
CA LEU A 12 -1.37 -1.77 6.93
C LEU A 12 -2.35 -0.61 6.69
N ARG A 13 -3.48 -0.89 6.02
CA ARG A 13 -4.57 0.09 5.85
C ARG A 13 -5.17 0.50 7.18
N ARG A 14 -5.40 -0.45 8.11
CA ARG A 14 -5.88 -0.14 9.47
C ARG A 14 -4.89 0.70 10.28
N ALA A 15 -3.60 0.46 10.10
CA ALA A 15 -2.54 1.21 10.75
C ALA A 15 -2.32 2.62 10.13
N LYS A 16 -3.09 2.99 9.08
CA LYS A 16 -2.87 4.19 8.24
C LYS A 16 -1.45 4.27 7.66
N ASP A 17 -0.79 3.13 7.56
CA ASP A 17 0.58 2.98 7.05
C ASP A 17 0.57 2.48 5.60
N PHE A 18 -0.56 2.61 4.90
CA PHE A 18 -0.71 2.28 3.49
C PHE A 18 -1.66 3.29 2.83
N PRO A 19 -1.38 3.74 1.60
CA PRO A 19 -2.22 4.71 0.91
C PRO A 19 -3.65 4.19 0.69
N GLU A 20 -4.61 5.11 0.74
CA GLU A 20 -6.01 4.75 0.55
C GLU A 20 -6.29 4.37 -0.92
N PRO A 21 -6.99 3.25 -1.16
CA PRO A 21 -7.37 2.88 -2.50
C PRO A 21 -8.45 3.80 -3.07
N ILE A 22 -8.33 4.08 -4.35
CA ILE A 22 -9.33 4.78 -5.16
C ILE A 22 -10.16 3.73 -5.89
N LYS A 23 -11.48 3.89 -5.82
CA LYS A 23 -12.43 3.01 -6.50
C LYS A 23 -12.51 3.40 -7.98
N LEU A 24 -11.93 2.59 -8.86
CA LEU A 24 -12.04 2.80 -10.31
C LEU A 24 -13.35 2.24 -10.87
N SER A 25 -13.78 1.09 -10.35
CA SER A 25 -14.99 0.42 -10.81
C SER A 25 -15.53 -0.50 -9.70
N PRO A 26 -16.75 -1.06 -9.86
CA PRO A 26 -17.23 -2.11 -8.97
C PRO A 26 -16.21 -3.25 -8.89
N GLY A 27 -15.75 -3.57 -7.67
CA GLY A 27 -14.75 -4.62 -7.43
C GLY A 27 -13.30 -4.28 -7.78
N ARG A 28 -13.00 -3.07 -8.28
CA ARG A 28 -11.64 -2.68 -8.69
C ARG A 28 -11.19 -1.44 -7.93
N ASN A 29 -10.18 -1.64 -7.10
CA ASN A 29 -9.47 -0.59 -6.39
C ASN A 29 -8.12 -0.39 -7.06
N ALA A 30 -7.68 0.86 -7.20
CA ALA A 30 -6.32 1.18 -7.60
C ALA A 30 -5.71 2.20 -6.65
N TRP A 31 -4.41 2.40 -6.82
CA TRP A 31 -3.64 3.36 -6.04
C TRP A 31 -2.90 4.27 -7.00
N PHE A 32 -2.69 5.52 -6.61
CA PHE A 32 -1.79 6.36 -7.37
C PHE A 32 -0.38 5.79 -7.30
N ARG A 33 0.27 5.74 -8.46
CA ARG A 33 1.62 5.20 -8.59
C ARG A 33 2.61 5.99 -7.72
N SER A 34 2.42 7.30 -7.60
CA SER A 34 3.21 8.19 -6.74
C SER A 34 3.12 7.78 -5.27
N GLU A 35 1.89 7.61 -4.75
CA GLU A 35 1.66 7.22 -3.35
C GLU A 35 2.20 5.83 -3.04
N TYR A 36 1.97 4.87 -3.93
CA TYR A 36 2.52 3.51 -3.78
C TYR A 36 4.05 3.52 -3.75
N LYS A 37 4.68 4.35 -4.60
CA LYS A 37 6.14 4.48 -4.65
C LYS A 37 6.68 5.17 -3.40
N ALA A 38 6.03 6.22 -2.91
CA ALA A 38 6.40 6.91 -1.67
C ALA A 38 6.32 5.95 -0.46
N TRP A 39 5.28 5.12 -0.40
CA TRP A 39 5.14 4.08 0.63
C TRP A 39 6.27 3.05 0.58
N LEU A 40 6.65 2.58 -0.61
CA LEU A 40 7.79 1.66 -0.76
C LEU A 40 9.10 2.27 -0.26
N ILE A 41 9.32 3.55 -0.55
CA ILE A 41 10.52 4.28 -0.10
C ILE A 41 10.53 4.41 1.43
N SER A 42 9.40 4.82 2.04
CA SER A 42 9.27 4.91 3.50
C SER A 42 9.57 3.58 4.19
N ARG A 43 9.08 2.45 3.65
CA ARG A 43 9.39 1.12 4.20
C ARG A 43 10.84 0.69 3.99
N ALA A 44 11.45 1.07 2.86
CA ALA A 44 12.87 0.80 2.63
C ALA A 44 13.74 1.55 3.65
N GLN A 45 13.41 2.81 3.94
CA GLN A 45 14.11 3.62 4.94
C GLN A 45 14.01 3.02 6.34
N ASN A 46 12.81 2.59 6.76
CA ASN A 46 12.59 1.94 8.06
C ASN A 46 13.29 0.58 8.22
N ARG A 47 13.73 -0.06 7.12
CA ARG A 47 14.47 -1.34 7.20
C ARG A 47 15.97 -1.14 7.43
N THR A 48 16.50 0.03 7.07
CA THR A 48 17.92 0.38 7.17
C THR A 48 18.25 1.24 8.39
N ALA A 49 17.25 1.59 9.21
CA ALA A 49 17.41 2.38 10.44
C ALA A 49 17.60 1.48 11.67
#